data_AF-A0A968G2D1-F1
#
_entry.id   AF-A0A968G2D1-F1
#
_cell.length_a   1.000
_cell.length_b   1.000
_cell.length_c   1.000
_cell.angle_alpha   90.00
_cell.angle_beta   90.00
_cell.angle_gamma   90.00
#
_symmetry.space_group_name_H-M   'P 1'
#
loop_
_entity.id
_entity.type
_entity.pdbx_description
1 polymer ?
#
loop_
_entity_poly.entity_id
_entity_poly.type
_entity_poly.pdbx_seq_one_letter_code
_entity_poly.pdbx_strand_id
1 'polypeptide(L)' 'LANRVNAGHLHCHVVGRLGDLILAEFPVHNTPLVGRSLRDLEFRDTFGVNVVAVWERGRLVPVSADTILVDGSFPV' A
#
# COMPACT_ATOMS: atom_id res chain seq x y z
N LEU A 1 -1.34 -7.11 21.07
CA LEU A 1 -0.24 -7.29 20.11
C LEU A 1 -0.45 -6.29 18.97
N ALA A 2 0.32 -5.20 18.95
CA ALA A 2 0.44 -4.33 17.78
C ALA A 2 1.92 -4.42 17.38
N ASN A 3 2.22 -5.12 16.27
CA ASN A 3 3.60 -5.47 15.94
C ASN A 3 4.34 -4.38 15.15
N ARG A 4 3.65 -3.33 14.70
CA ARG A 4 4.23 -2.26 13.89
C ARG A 4 3.52 -0.94 14.17
N VAL A 5 4.29 0.08 14.55
CA VAL A 5 3.85 1.47 14.73
C VAL A 5 4.39 2.25 13.52
N ASN A 6 3.51 2.73 12.65
CA ASN A 6 3.88 3.68 11.61
C ASN A 6 3.74 5.09 12.21
N ALA A 7 4.86 5.75 12.49
CA ALA A 7 4.88 7.06 13.15
C ALA A 7 4.79 8.24 12.15
N GLY A 8 3.97 8.09 11.10
CA GLY A 8 3.57 9.18 10.21
C GLY A 8 4.63 9.64 9.22
N HIS A 9 5.65 8.82 8.98
CA HIS A 9 6.70 9.08 7.99
C HIS A 9 6.35 8.40 6.66
N LEU A 10 6.54 9.12 5.55
CA LEU A 10 6.40 8.63 4.17
C LEU A 10 7.54 7.67 3.79
N HIS A 11 7.72 6.60 4.57
CA HIS A 11 8.70 5.55 4.26
C HIS A 11 7.99 4.28 3.85
N CYS A 12 8.46 3.71 2.74
CA CYS A 12 8.15 2.36 2.31
C CYS A 12 8.89 1.39 3.25
N HIS A 13 8.14 0.50 3.87
CA HIS A 13 8.65 -0.49 4.80
C HIS A 13 8.62 -1.88 4.18
N VAL A 14 9.78 -2.52 4.05
CA VAL A 14 9.86 -3.90 3.55
C VAL A 14 9.32 -4.87 4.61
N VAL A 15 8.23 -5.54 4.28
CA VAL A 15 7.59 -6.57 5.12
C VAL A 15 8.32 -7.89 5.01
N GLY A 16 8.82 -8.22 3.81
CA GLY A 16 9.57 -9.45 3.57
C GLY A 16 10.13 -9.56 2.15
N ARG A 17 10.89 -10.63 1.92
CA ARG A 17 11.46 -10.97 0.61
C ARG A 17 11.24 -12.45 0.32
N LEU A 18 10.81 -12.77 -0.90
CA LEU A 18 10.63 -14.14 -1.39
C LEU A 18 11.40 -14.29 -2.72
N GLY A 19 12.59 -14.89 -2.66
CA GLY A 19 13.49 -14.88 -3.81
C GLY A 19 13.85 -13.44 -4.18
N ASP A 20 13.50 -13.02 -5.39
CA ASP A 20 13.70 -11.64 -5.85
C ASP A 20 12.46 -10.74 -5.69
N LEU A 21 11.35 -11.29 -5.21
CA LEU A 21 10.14 -10.52 -4.89
C LEU A 21 10.30 -9.82 -3.53
N ILE A 22 10.07 -8.52 -3.49
CA ILE A 22 10.03 -7.73 -2.27
C ILE A 22 8.56 -7.40 -1.96
N LEU A 23 8.09 -7.77 -0.77
CA LEU A 23 6.82 -7.28 -0.24
C LEU A 23 7.11 -6.07 0.63
N ALA A 24 6.48 -4.96 0.32
CA ALA A 24 6.67 -3.72 1.06
C ALA A 24 5.34 -3.00 1.24
N GLU A 25 5.12 -2.46 2.43
CA GLU A 25 3.95 -1.65 2.74
C GLU A 25 4.34 -0.17 2.85
N PHE A 26 3.43 0.74 2.51
CA PHE A 26 3.68 2.16 2.65
C PHE A 26 2.40 2.91 3.04
N PRO A 27 2.50 4.00 3.80
CA PRO A 27 1.35 4.84 4.09
C PRO A 27 0.89 5.64 2.87
N VAL A 28 -0.42 5.72 2.65
CA VAL A 28 -1.02 6.59 1.62
C VAL A 28 -1.30 8.00 2.14
N HIS A 29 -1.53 8.19 3.44
CA HIS A 29 -1.72 9.51 4.03
C HIS A 29 -0.63 10.51 3.60
N ASN A 30 -1.02 11.77 3.39
CA ASN A 30 -0.12 12.84 2.92
C ASN A 30 0.59 12.55 1.57
N THR A 31 0.07 11.63 0.76
CA THR A 31 0.50 11.45 -0.64
C THR A 31 -0.59 11.85 -1.61
N PRO A 32 -0.24 12.18 -2.87
CA PRO A 32 -1.24 12.38 -3.91
C PRO A 32 -2.06 11.13 -4.24
N LEU A 33 -1.77 9.97 -3.65
CA LEU A 33 -2.48 8.71 -3.93
C LEU A 33 -3.87 8.66 -3.28
N VAL A 34 -4.11 9.46 -2.23
CA VAL A 34 -5.40 9.51 -1.52
C VAL A 34 -6.53 9.88 -2.48
N GLY A 35 -7.62 9.14 -2.43
CA GLY A 35 -8.84 9.37 -3.21
C GLY A 35 -8.78 8.87 -4.65
N ARG A 36 -7.67 8.24 -5.08
CA ARG A 36 -7.53 7.66 -6.42
C ARG A 36 -7.69 6.15 -6.39
N SER A 37 -8.21 5.59 -7.48
CA SER A 37 -8.29 4.13 -7.63
C SER A 37 -6.94 3.54 -8.06
N LEU A 38 -6.73 2.24 -7.82
CA LEU A 38 -5.53 1.56 -8.32
C LEU A 38 -5.42 1.61 -9.85
N ARG A 39 -6.56 1.65 -10.57
CA ARG A 39 -6.62 1.83 -12.01
C ARG A 39 -6.09 3.19 -12.43
N ASP A 40 -6.53 4.27 -11.78
CA ASP A 40 -6.12 5.65 -12.14
C ASP A 40 -4.63 5.91 -11.84
N LEU A 41 -4.07 5.14 -10.90
CA LEU A 41 -2.68 5.27 -10.46
C LEU A 41 -1.70 4.52 -11.35
N GLU A 42 -2.18 3.51 -12.08
CA GLU A 42 -1.38 2.68 -12.99
C GLU A 42 -0.07 2.21 -12.33
N PHE A 43 -0.16 1.66 -11.10
CA PHE A 43 1.01 1.43 -10.23
C PHE A 43 2.18 0.72 -10.90
N ARG A 44 1.87 -0.24 -11.78
CA ARG A 44 2.87 -1.00 -12.51
C ARG A 44 3.62 -0.14 -13.53
N ASP A 45 2.93 0.77 -14.21
CA ASP A 45 3.52 1.64 -15.22
C ASP A 45 4.23 2.83 -14.55
N THR A 46 3.56 3.46 -13.58
CA THR A 46 4.06 4.65 -12.89
C THR A 46 5.21 4.37 -11.93
N PHE A 47 5.13 3.26 -11.16
CA PHE A 47 6.06 2.96 -10.07
C PHE A 47 6.80 1.64 -10.22
N GLY A 48 6.47 0.82 -11.22
CA GLY A 48 7.09 -0.50 -11.41
C GLY A 48 6.69 -1.54 -10.35
N VAL A 49 5.64 -1.30 -9.58
CA VAL A 49 5.18 -2.18 -8.50
C VAL A 49 3.74 -2.64 -8.73
N ASN A 50 3.34 -3.72 -8.06
CA ASN A 50 1.95 -4.17 -8.02
C ASN A 50 1.44 -4.09 -6.59
N VAL A 51 0.18 -3.67 -6.43
CA VAL A 51 -0.53 -3.74 -5.16
C VAL A 51 -1.32 -5.04 -5.14
N VAL A 52 -1.04 -5.89 -4.16
CA VAL A 52 -1.72 -7.19 -4.01
C VAL A 52 -2.83 -7.15 -2.96
N ALA A 53 -2.68 -6.28 -1.95
CA ALA A 53 -3.68 -6.07 -0.91
C ALA A 53 -3.48 -4.70 -0.24
N VAL A 54 -4.45 -4.30 0.57
CA VAL A 54 -4.36 -3.09 1.41
C VAL A 54 -4.67 -3.46 2.84
N TRP A 55 -3.91 -2.92 3.79
CA TRP A 55 -4.31 -2.93 5.19
C TRP A 55 -5.32 -1.83 5.46
N GLU A 56 -6.48 -2.21 5.98
CA GLU A 56 -7.51 -1.29 6.46
C GLU A 56 -7.92 -1.68 7.87
N ARG A 57 -7.74 -0.74 8.83
CA ARG A 57 -8.17 -0.92 10.23
C ARG A 57 -7.70 -2.26 10.83
N GLY A 58 -6.46 -2.67 10.51
CA GLY A 58 -5.84 -3.91 10.99
C GLY A 58 -6.25 -5.19 10.25
N ARG A 59 -6.96 -5.08 9.12
CA ARG A 59 -7.31 -6.23 8.26
C ARG A 59 -6.64 -6.09 6.91
N LEU A 60 -6.04 -7.18 6.43
CA LEU A 60 -5.54 -7.25 5.06
C LEU A 60 -6.72 -7.59 4.15
N VAL A 61 -7.08 -6.66 3.25
CA VAL A 61 -8.18 -6.84 2.30
C VAL A 61 -7.62 -6.99 0.88
N PRO A 62 -8.16 -7.92 0.06
CA PRO A 62 -7.80 -8.01 -1.34
C PRO A 62 -8.29 -6.76 -2.08
N VAL A 63 -7.51 -6.33 -3.07
CA VAL A 63 -7.85 -5.17 -3.90
C VAL A 63 -8.36 -5.56 -5.27
N SER A 64 -9.13 -4.67 -5.89
CA SER A 64 -9.45 -4.68 -7.31
C SER A 64 -8.94 -3.39 -7.95
N ALA A 65 -8.98 -3.33 -9.28
CA ALA A 65 -8.60 -2.12 -10.01
C ALA A 65 -9.42 -0.88 -9.59
N ASP A 66 -10.67 -1.07 -9.14
CA ASP A 66 -11.57 -0.01 -8.69
C ASP A 66 -11.39 0.34 -7.20
N THR A 67 -10.50 -0.34 -6.46
CA THR A 67 -10.24 -0.01 -5.06
C THR A 67 -9.65 1.39 -4.94
N ILE A 68 -10.34 2.25 -4.19
CA ILE A 68 -9.93 3.62 -3.89
C ILE A 68 -9.04 3.60 -2.64
N LEU A 69 -7.86 4.21 -2.74
CA LEU A 69 -6.98 4.37 -1.58
C LEU A 69 -7.45 5.52 -0.70
N VAL A 70 -7.68 5.24 0.57
CA VAL A 70 -8.06 6.25 1.58
C VAL A 70 -6.86 6.59 2.47
N ASP A 71 -6.98 7.66 3.26
CA ASP A 71 -5.88 8.17 4.09
C ASP A 71 -5.26 7.09 5.02
N GLY A 72 -6.10 6.20 5.55
CA GLY A 72 -5.70 5.08 6.41
C GLY A 72 -5.30 3.79 5.68
N SER A 73 -5.16 3.81 4.36
CA SER A 73 -4.76 2.64 3.57
C SER A 73 -3.24 2.43 3.61
N PHE A 74 -2.82 1.18 3.78
CA PHE A 74 -1.42 0.76 3.59
C PHE A 74 -1.36 -0.35 2.53
N PRO A 75 -1.12 -0.01 1.26
CA PRO A 75 -0.93 -0.99 0.19
C PRO A 75 0.29 -1.87 0.45
N VAL A 76 0.21 -3.14 0.08
CA VAL A 76 1.30 -4.13 0.09
C VAL A 76 1.43 -4.84 -1.25
#